data_AF-A0A820KNX7-F1
#
_entry.id   AF-A0A820KNX7-F1
#
_cell.length_a   1.000
_cell.length_b   1.000
_cell.length_c   1.000
_cell.angle_alpha   90.00
_cell.angle_beta   90.00
_cell.angle_gamma   90.00
#
_symmetry.space_group_name_H-M   'P 1'
#
loop_
_entity.id
_entity.type
_entity.pdbx_description
1 polymer ?
#
loop_
_entity_poly.entity_id
_entity_poly.type
_entity_poly.pdbx_seq_one_letter_code
_entity_poly.pdbx_strand_id
1 'polypeptide(L)'
;MSGIHINDKKVTWEECSSSVHNTFKAYNSKPSITLLPDLLQQIPIILYSGQYDLICNHWATEAMIDGMTWNNGTGFDFGNGTSSPKHLWIVDGESAGLIQSA
;
A
#
# COMPACT_ATOMS: atom_id res chain seq x y z
N MET A 1 27.13 -0.40 -17.60
CA MET A 1 27.32 -0.76 -16.17
C MET A 1 28.39 0.07 -15.45
N SER A 2 29.49 0.45 -16.10
CA SER A 2 30.50 1.37 -15.50
C SER A 2 29.95 2.76 -15.12
N GLY A 3 28.96 3.29 -15.87
CA GLY A 3 28.30 4.57 -15.56
C GLY A 3 27.44 4.57 -14.29
N ILE A 4 27.16 3.39 -13.72
CA ILE A 4 26.57 3.22 -12.38
C ILE A 4 27.51 2.43 -11.46
N HIS A 5 28.82 2.44 -11.77
CA HIS A 5 29.89 1.84 -10.96
C HIS A 5 29.73 0.35 -10.63
N ILE A 6 29.07 -0.44 -11.48
CA ILE A 6 29.04 -1.90 -11.32
C ILE A 6 30.37 -2.45 -11.85
N ASN A 7 31.17 -2.99 -10.93
CA ASN A 7 32.54 -3.47 -11.18
C ASN A 7 32.62 -4.90 -11.70
N ASP A 8 31.52 -5.67 -11.68
CA ASP A 8 31.55 -7.09 -12.00
C ASP A 8 31.03 -7.36 -13.42
N LYS A 9 31.86 -8.01 -14.24
CA LYS A 9 31.51 -8.38 -15.63
C LYS A 9 30.58 -9.59 -15.70
N LYS A 10 30.27 -10.24 -14.56
CA LYS A 10 29.54 -11.51 -14.49
C LYS A 10 28.08 -11.40 -14.07
N VAL A 11 27.60 -10.21 -13.69
CA VAL A 11 26.20 -10.03 -13.28
C VAL A 11 25.44 -9.39 -14.42
N THR A 12 24.46 -10.11 -14.96
CA THR A 12 23.45 -9.55 -15.87
C THR A 12 22.32 -8.99 -15.03
N TRP A 13 21.83 -7.79 -15.34
CA TRP A 13 20.64 -7.27 -14.68
C TRP A 13 19.42 -8.11 -15.09
N GLU A 14 18.68 -8.56 -14.10
CA GLU A 14 17.37 -9.17 -14.25
C GLU A 14 16.37 -8.38 -13.40
N GLU A 15 15.14 -8.21 -13.89
CA GLU A 15 14.13 -7.40 -13.21
C GLU A 15 13.69 -8.03 -11.88
N CYS A 16 13.55 -9.36 -11.85
CA CYS A 16 13.15 -10.11 -10.67
C CYS A 16 13.95 -11.41 -10.56
N SER A 17 14.40 -11.73 -9.35
CA SER A 17 15.11 -12.97 -9.08
C SER A 17 14.16 -14.06 -8.56
N SER A 18 13.93 -15.10 -9.37
CA SER A 18 13.08 -16.24 -8.96
C SER A 18 13.64 -16.97 -7.74
N SER A 19 14.98 -16.99 -7.57
CA SER A 19 15.60 -17.60 -6.39
C SER A 19 15.19 -16.87 -5.10
N VAL A 20 15.20 -15.53 -5.11
CA VAL A 20 14.79 -14.74 -3.93
C VAL A 20 13.33 -14.99 -3.61
N HIS A 21 12.44 -14.98 -4.61
CA HIS A 21 11.02 -15.30 -4.43
C HIS A 21 10.81 -16.69 -3.81
N ASN A 22 11.49 -17.71 -4.35
CA ASN A 22 11.31 -19.09 -3.91
C ASN A 22 11.86 -19.33 -2.48
N THR A 23 12.88 -18.59 -2.06
CA THR A 23 13.49 -18.72 -0.73
C THR A 23 12.79 -17.87 0.33
N PHE A 24 12.05 -16.81 -0.04
CA PHE A 24 11.33 -15.98 0.92
C PHE A 24 10.07 -16.69 1.44
N LYS A 25 10.15 -17.20 2.68
CA LYS A 25 9.07 -18.00 3.29
C LYS A 25 8.32 -17.30 4.43
N ALA A 26 8.88 -16.20 4.95
CA ALA A 26 8.27 -15.40 6.01
C ALA A 26 7.82 -16.18 7.27
N TYR A 27 8.49 -17.30 7.62
CA TYR A 27 8.04 -18.22 8.69
C TYR A 27 7.76 -17.56 10.05
N ASN A 28 8.46 -16.49 10.37
CA ASN A 28 8.35 -15.78 11.65
C ASN A 28 7.76 -14.37 11.50
N SER A 29 7.33 -13.98 10.30
CA SER A 29 6.84 -12.63 10.00
C SER A 29 5.34 -12.66 9.78
N LYS A 30 4.61 -11.79 10.49
CA LYS A 30 3.19 -11.57 10.26
C LYS A 30 2.98 -10.62 9.05
N PRO A 31 1.81 -10.66 8.39
CA PRO A 31 1.47 -9.68 7.36
C PRO A 31 1.55 -8.24 7.90
N SER A 32 2.01 -7.30 7.08
CA SER A 32 2.27 -5.91 7.50
C SER A 32 1.05 -5.16 8.01
N ILE A 33 -0.17 -5.58 7.67
CA ILE A 33 -1.42 -5.01 8.19
C ILE A 33 -1.43 -4.96 9.73
N THR A 34 -0.77 -5.91 10.41
CA THR A 34 -0.71 -5.93 11.87
C THR A 34 0.10 -4.78 12.46
N LEU A 35 0.88 -4.06 11.64
CA LEU A 35 1.67 -2.90 12.04
C LEU A 35 0.95 -1.58 11.75
N LEU A 36 0.00 -1.57 10.82
CA LEU A 36 -0.63 -0.34 10.34
C LEU A 36 -1.37 0.43 11.44
N PRO A 37 -2.16 -0.19 12.34
CA PRO A 37 -2.83 0.55 13.42
C PRO A 37 -1.88 1.34 14.33
N ASP A 38 -0.72 0.78 14.65
CA ASP A 38 0.27 1.42 15.52
C ASP A 38 1.08 2.48 14.77
N LEU A 39 1.34 2.28 13.48
CA LEU A 39 2.03 3.26 12.64
C LEU A 39 1.15 4.48 12.35
N LEU A 40 -0.16 4.28 12.10
CA LEU A 40 -1.12 5.37 11.86
C LEU A 40 -1.27 6.33 13.06
N GLN A 41 -0.93 5.89 14.27
CA GLN A 41 -0.88 6.75 15.46
C GLN A 41 0.35 7.67 15.48
N GLN A 42 1.36 7.39 14.67
CA GLN A 42 2.68 8.04 14.74
C GLN A 42 3.03 8.80 13.45
N ILE A 43 2.62 8.30 12.29
CA ILE A 43 2.97 8.85 10.99
C ILE A 43 1.78 8.81 10.03
N PRO A 44 1.66 9.79 9.12
CA PRO A 44 0.68 9.72 8.03
C PRO A 44 1.05 8.60 7.06
N ILE A 45 0.06 7.82 6.61
CA ILE A 45 0.21 6.75 5.63
C ILE A 45 -0.72 7.00 4.46
N ILE A 46 -0.21 6.83 3.23
CA ILE A 46 -1.00 6.86 2.01
C ILE A 46 -0.97 5.47 1.40
N LEU A 47 -2.15 4.90 1.14
CA LEU A 47 -2.33 3.69 0.36
C LEU A 47 -2.93 4.08 -0.99
N TYR A 48 -2.23 3.75 -2.07
CA TYR A 48 -2.66 4.02 -3.45
C TYR A 48 -2.78 2.70 -4.22
N SER A 49 -3.88 2.54 -4.95
CA SER A 49 -4.14 1.37 -5.79
C SER A 49 -4.54 1.83 -7.20
N GLY A 50 -3.89 1.27 -8.22
CA GLY A 50 -4.32 1.47 -9.60
C GLY A 50 -5.65 0.75 -9.87
N GLN A 51 -6.62 1.45 -10.47
CA GLN A 51 -8.00 0.93 -10.60
C GLN A 51 -8.13 -0.35 -11.43
N TYR A 52 -7.12 -0.69 -12.22
CA TYR A 52 -7.11 -1.86 -13.12
C TYR A 52 -6.10 -2.94 -12.73
N ASP A 53 -5.37 -2.78 -11.61
CA ASP A 53 -4.53 -3.87 -11.12
C ASP A 53 -5.42 -4.99 -10.60
N LEU A 54 -5.13 -6.23 -10.99
CA LEU A 54 -5.85 -7.41 -10.56
C LEU A 54 -5.22 -8.03 -9.31
N ILE A 55 -3.89 -8.08 -9.23
CA ILE A 55 -3.17 -8.81 -8.18
C ILE A 55 -3.33 -8.09 -6.84
N CYS A 56 -3.14 -6.77 -6.82
CA CYS A 56 -3.31 -5.90 -5.65
C CYS A 56 -4.41 -4.87 -5.92
N ASN A 57 -5.61 -5.36 -6.27
CA ASN A 57 -6.72 -4.51 -6.68
C ASN A 57 -7.22 -3.58 -5.57
N HIS A 58 -7.82 -2.46 -5.98
CA HIS A 58 -8.30 -1.45 -5.03
C HIS A 58 -9.44 -1.94 -4.13
N TRP A 59 -10.28 -2.89 -4.58
CA TRP A 59 -11.34 -3.45 -3.72
C TRP A 59 -10.76 -4.21 -2.52
N ALA A 60 -9.69 -4.98 -2.72
CA ALA A 60 -9.01 -5.69 -1.65
C ALA A 60 -8.36 -4.71 -0.66
N THR A 61 -7.75 -3.62 -1.16
CA THR A 61 -7.21 -2.55 -0.31
C THR A 61 -8.31 -1.86 0.50
N GLU A 62 -9.44 -1.51 -0.12
CA GLU A 62 -10.57 -0.86 0.56
C GLU A 62 -11.17 -1.79 1.63
N ALA A 63 -11.46 -3.05 1.29
CA ALA A 63 -11.98 -4.03 2.23
C ALA A 63 -11.02 -4.29 3.42
N MET A 64 -9.71 -4.25 3.17
CA MET A 64 -8.70 -4.34 4.22
C MET A 64 -8.80 -3.14 5.19
N ILE A 65 -8.95 -1.92 4.66
CA ILE A 65 -9.09 -0.71 5.48
C ILE A 65 -10.40 -0.73 6.25
N ASP A 66 -11.51 -1.13 5.62
CA ASP A 66 -12.84 -1.20 6.25
C ASP A 66 -12.86 -2.14 7.48
N GLY A 67 -12.02 -3.18 7.47
CA GLY A 67 -11.86 -4.10 8.60
C GLY A 67 -10.79 -3.70 9.62
N MET A 68 -10.04 -2.62 9.39
CA MET A 68 -8.94 -2.19 10.24
C MET A 68 -9.40 -1.16 11.26
N THR A 69 -9.01 -1.33 12.53
CA THR A 69 -9.31 -0.38 13.61
C THR A 69 -8.06 0.41 13.98
N TRP A 70 -8.16 1.74 14.00
CA TRP A 70 -7.12 2.65 14.49
C TRP A 70 -7.76 3.90 15.10
N ASN A 71 -7.11 4.55 16.07
CA ASN A 71 -7.60 5.79 16.69
C ASN A 71 -9.07 5.75 17.19
N ASN A 72 -9.53 4.59 17.67
CA ASN A 72 -10.92 4.29 18.10
C ASN A 72 -11.97 4.28 16.97
N GLY A 73 -11.57 4.42 15.72
CA GLY A 73 -12.40 4.21 14.52
C GLY A 73 -12.10 2.87 13.86
N THR A 74 -13.05 2.34 13.09
CA THR A 74 -12.86 1.17 12.22
C THR A 74 -13.17 1.57 10.79
N GLY A 75 -12.27 1.28 9.86
CA GLY A 75 -12.31 1.90 8.54
C GLY A 75 -12.31 3.42 8.64
N PHE A 76 -12.99 4.06 7.70
CA PHE A 76 -13.11 5.53 7.69
C PHE A 76 -14.23 6.05 8.62
N ASP A 77 -14.65 5.31 9.65
CA ASP A 77 -15.58 5.78 10.69
C ASP A 77 -14.84 6.56 11.78
N PHE A 78 -15.38 7.72 12.18
CA PHE A 78 -14.82 8.56 13.25
C PHE A 78 -15.19 8.12 14.68
N GLY A 79 -15.86 6.97 14.84
CA GLY A 79 -16.30 6.41 16.13
C GLY A 79 -17.57 7.07 16.71
N ASN A 80 -18.23 7.94 15.94
CA ASN A 80 -19.42 8.69 16.34
C ASN A 80 -20.63 8.43 15.42
N GLY A 81 -20.56 7.39 14.58
CA GLY A 81 -21.60 7.06 13.60
C GLY A 81 -21.53 7.89 12.31
N THR A 82 -20.43 8.58 12.06
CA THR A 82 -20.15 9.30 10.81
C THR A 82 -18.88 8.76 10.17
N SER A 83 -18.84 8.73 8.83
CA SER A 83 -17.70 8.24 8.07
C SER A 83 -17.23 9.28 7.06
N SER A 84 -15.92 9.29 6.79
CA SER A 84 -15.32 10.17 5.79
C SER A 84 -15.79 9.80 4.38
N PRO A 85 -16.35 10.74 3.59
CA PRO A 85 -16.77 10.46 2.23
C PRO A 85 -15.58 10.35 1.26
N LYS A 86 -15.77 9.63 0.15
CA LYS A 86 -14.83 9.67 -0.98
C LYS A 86 -15.00 10.95 -1.79
N HIS A 87 -13.90 11.53 -2.24
CA HIS A 87 -13.86 12.72 -3.08
C HIS A 87 -13.19 12.42 -4.43
N LEU A 88 -13.59 13.13 -5.49
CA LEU A 88 -12.82 13.14 -6.73
C LEU A 88 -11.48 13.83 -6.51
N TRP A 89 -10.40 13.17 -6.89
CA TRP A 89 -9.09 13.78 -6.95
C TRP A 89 -8.90 14.40 -8.33
N ILE A 90 -8.77 15.73 -8.38
CA ILE A 90 -8.51 16.49 -9.60
C ILE A 90 -7.02 16.89 -9.67
N VAL A 91 -6.38 16.64 -10.81
CA VAL A 91 -5.02 17.09 -11.15
C VAL A 91 -5.09 17.80 -12.50
N ASP A 92 -4.58 19.02 -12.58
CA ASP A 92 -4.59 19.84 -13.80
C ASP A 92 -5.97 20.00 -14.46
N GLY A 93 -7.04 19.99 -13.64
CA GLY A 93 -8.42 20.11 -14.10
C GLY A 93 -9.06 18.79 -14.55
N GLU A 94 -8.33 17.68 -14.55
CA GLU A 94 -8.81 16.35 -14.91
C GLU A 94 -8.96 15.44 -13.69
N SER A 95 -9.91 14.51 -13.75
CA SER A 95 -10.08 13.50 -12.70
C SER A 95 -8.94 12.48 -12.75
N ALA A 96 -8.11 12.47 -11.71
CA ALA A 96 -7.01 11.52 -11.52
C ALA A 96 -7.39 10.29 -10.67
N GLY A 97 -8.58 10.31 -10.04
CA GLY A 97 -9.09 9.17 -9.27
C GLY A 97 -10.01 9.60 -8.12
N LEU A 98 -10.04 8.78 -7.07
CA LEU A 98 -10.75 9.04 -5.84
C LEU A 98 -9.77 9.11 -4.66
N ILE A 99 -10.10 9.93 -3.67
CA ILE A 99 -9.35 10.05 -2.41
C ILE A 99 -10.31 9.99 -1.21
N GLN A 100 -9.84 9.40 -0.11
CA GLN A 100 -10.56 9.30 1.16
C GLN A 100 -9.54 9.38 2.31
N SER A 101 -9.89 10.07 3.39
CA SER A 101 -9.00 10.29 4.54
C SER A 101 -9.78 10.27 5.86
N ALA A 102 -9.27 9.59 6.89
CA ALA A 102 -9.80 9.61 8.26
C ALA A 102 -9.09 10.65 9.13
#